data_AF-A0A3E0P393-F1
#
_entry.id   AF-A0A3E0P393-F1
#
_cell.length_a   1.000
_cell.length_b   1.000
_cell.length_c   1.000
_cell.angle_alpha   90.00
_cell.angle_beta   90.00
_cell.angle_gamma   90.00
#
_symmetry.space_group_name_H-M   'P 1'
#
loop_
_entity.id
_entity.type
_entity.pdbx_description
1 polymer ?
#
loop_
_entity_poly.entity_id
_entity_poly.type
_entity_poly.pdbx_seq_one_letter_code
_entity_poly.pdbx_strand_id
1 'polypeptide(L)'
;MAEERIATVRPVSEEEATGKVAEIFADIKRTKEIDFVPNIWRVLATNPTQLEGVWTTLKSLMHPEAGGRKPHLDAATREMIALAVSASNGCAYCVNSHTAALRKQGISAEALGEVLAIAGLFNMTNALADGYQIEPDVLPPLD
;
A
#
# COMPACT_ATOMS: atom_id res chain seq x y z
N MET A 1 -11.01 -22.80 21.16
CA MET A 1 -9.84 -22.64 20.29
C MET A 1 -9.27 -21.26 20.59
N ALA A 2 -7.98 -21.13 20.83
CA ALA A 2 -7.38 -19.80 20.95
C ALA A 2 -7.59 -19.06 19.62
N GLU A 3 -8.02 -17.80 19.67
CA GLU A 3 -8.15 -16.96 18.50
C GLU A 3 -6.83 -16.96 17.71
N GLU A 4 -6.90 -17.17 16.40
CA GLU A 4 -5.70 -17.27 15.55
C GLU A 4 -4.90 -15.97 15.66
N ARG A 5 -3.62 -16.08 16.04
CA ARG A 5 -2.76 -14.91 16.26
C ARG A 5 -2.34 -14.32 14.91
N ILE A 6 -3.05 -13.29 14.46
CA ILE A 6 -2.78 -12.59 13.20
C ILE A 6 -1.76 -11.43 13.32
N ALA A 7 -1.36 -11.05 14.53
CA ALA A 7 -0.44 -9.94 14.80
C ALA A 7 0.31 -10.09 16.13
N THR A 8 1.34 -9.27 16.34
CA THR A 8 2.11 -9.24 17.58
C THR A 8 1.37 -8.55 18.73
N VAL A 9 0.35 -7.74 18.42
CA VAL A 9 -0.58 -7.08 19.35
C VAL A 9 -2.02 -7.50 19.06
N ARG A 10 -2.92 -7.39 20.04
CA ARG A 10 -4.35 -7.68 19.85
C ARG A 10 -4.96 -6.63 18.91
N PRO A 11 -5.46 -7.02 17.72
CA PRO A 11 -6.12 -6.08 16.81
C PRO A 11 -7.44 -5.58 17.40
N VAL A 12 -7.83 -4.35 17.07
CA VAL A 12 -9.18 -3.85 17.38
C VAL A 12 -10.17 -4.52 16.42
N SER A 13 -11.22 -5.14 16.93
CA SER A 13 -12.31 -5.69 16.10
C SER A 13 -13.22 -4.59 15.56
N GLU A 14 -14.00 -4.90 14.53
CA GLU A 14 -14.96 -3.93 13.97
C GLU A 14 -16.10 -3.66 14.97
N GLU A 15 -16.46 -4.66 15.78
CA GLU A 15 -17.50 -4.60 16.80
C GLU A 15 -17.08 -3.80 18.03
N GLU A 16 -15.80 -3.85 18.42
CA GLU A 16 -15.25 -3.09 19.55
C GLU A 16 -14.85 -1.65 19.17
N ALA A 17 -14.77 -1.33 17.87
CA ALA A 17 -14.38 -0.01 17.41
C ALA A 17 -15.43 1.04 17.81
N THR A 18 -14.98 2.11 18.46
CA THR A 18 -15.82 3.22 18.89
C THR A 18 -15.21 4.58 18.52
N GLY A 19 -16.03 5.63 18.53
CA GLY A 19 -15.60 7.00 18.21
C GLY A 19 -14.83 7.10 16.90
N LYS A 20 -13.68 7.77 16.94
CA LYS A 20 -12.84 8.04 15.77
C LYS A 20 -12.38 6.78 15.02
N VAL A 21 -12.13 5.68 15.73
CA VAL A 21 -11.71 4.41 15.11
C VAL A 21 -12.83 3.84 14.24
N ALA A 22 -14.07 3.83 14.76
CA ALA A 22 -15.23 3.36 14.02
C ALA A 22 -15.50 4.20 12.76
N GLU A 23 -15.35 5.54 12.86
CA GLU A 23 -15.47 6.46 11.74
C GLU A 23 -14.44 6.16 10.64
N ILE A 24 -13.17 5.94 11.02
CA ILE A 24 -12.10 5.61 10.07
C ILE A 24 -12.36 4.24 9.44
N PHE A 25 -12.79 3.23 10.21
CA PHE A 25 -13.13 1.91 9.68
C PHE A 25 -14.26 1.99 8.64
N ALA A 26 -15.29 2.78 8.90
CA ALA A 26 -16.36 3.03 7.94
C ALA A 26 -15.85 3.74 6.67
N ASP A 27 -14.93 4.71 6.81
CA ASP A 27 -14.33 5.39 5.66
C ASP A 27 -13.42 4.48 4.83
N ILE A 28 -12.67 3.56 5.46
CA ILE A 28 -11.86 2.54 4.79
C ILE A 28 -12.75 1.66 3.91
N LYS A 29 -13.82 1.10 4.48
CA LYS A 29 -14.76 0.23 3.75
C LYS A 29 -15.38 0.93 2.56
N ARG A 30 -15.86 2.17 2.76
CA ARG A 30 -16.43 2.99 1.68
C ARG A 30 -15.41 3.34 0.60
N THR A 31 -14.22 3.79 0.98
CA THR A 31 -13.21 4.27 0.03
C THR A 31 -12.60 3.12 -0.79
N LYS A 32 -12.40 1.95 -0.17
CA LYS A 32 -11.82 0.78 -0.84
C LYS A 32 -12.85 -0.16 -1.45
N GLU A 33 -14.13 0.12 -1.26
CA GLU A 33 -15.25 -0.71 -1.74
C GLU A 33 -15.09 -2.17 -1.29
N ILE A 34 -14.98 -2.35 0.03
CA ILE A 34 -14.81 -3.63 0.72
C ILE A 34 -15.74 -3.71 1.94
N ASP A 35 -16.17 -4.92 2.28
CA ASP A 35 -17.16 -5.14 3.35
C ASP A 35 -16.55 -5.40 4.73
N PHE A 36 -15.24 -5.58 4.79
CA PHE A 36 -14.47 -5.83 6.02
C PHE A 36 -13.29 -4.87 6.13
N VAL A 37 -12.75 -4.70 7.34
CA VAL A 37 -11.55 -3.89 7.60
C VAL A 37 -10.29 -4.79 7.60
N PRO A 38 -9.36 -4.60 6.64
CA PRO A 38 -8.12 -5.38 6.58
C PRO A 38 -7.29 -5.32 7.87
N ASN A 39 -6.59 -6.41 8.19
CA ASN A 39 -5.83 -6.57 9.43
C ASN A 39 -4.85 -5.43 9.73
N ILE A 40 -4.20 -4.84 8.72
CA ILE A 40 -3.29 -3.69 8.94
C ILE A 40 -4.00 -2.52 9.63
N TRP A 41 -5.23 -2.21 9.23
CA TRP A 41 -6.01 -1.11 9.83
C TRP A 41 -6.49 -1.46 11.23
N ARG A 42 -6.89 -2.72 11.45
CA ARG A 42 -7.27 -3.24 12.76
C ARG A 42 -6.12 -3.22 13.76
N VAL A 43 -4.91 -3.50 13.30
CA VAL A 43 -3.69 -3.43 14.12
C VAL A 43 -3.28 -1.98 14.35
N LEU A 44 -3.28 -1.12 13.33
CA LEU A 44 -2.98 0.31 13.50
C LEU A 44 -3.97 1.00 14.45
N ALA A 45 -5.22 0.52 14.52
CA ALA A 45 -6.23 1.03 15.44
C ALA A 45 -5.88 0.89 16.93
N THR A 46 -4.88 0.10 17.30
CA THR A 46 -4.37 0.10 18.69
C THR A 46 -3.77 1.45 19.08
N ASN A 47 -3.46 2.32 18.10
CA ASN A 47 -3.09 3.71 18.28
C ASN A 47 -3.96 4.60 17.35
N PRO A 48 -5.07 5.17 17.85
CA PRO A 48 -6.01 5.94 17.03
C PRO A 48 -5.39 7.12 16.28
N THR A 49 -4.45 7.83 16.90
CA THR A 49 -3.74 8.97 16.26
C THR A 49 -2.91 8.50 15.07
N GLN A 50 -2.22 7.36 15.22
CA GLN A 50 -1.45 6.77 14.12
C GLN A 50 -2.36 6.26 13.00
N LEU A 51 -3.46 5.58 13.34
CA LEU A 51 -4.45 5.13 12.36
C LEU A 51 -4.96 6.29 11.51
N GLU A 52 -5.36 7.40 12.15
CA GLU A 52 -5.85 8.59 11.45
C GLU A 52 -4.80 9.16 10.50
N GLY A 53 -3.56 9.33 10.97
CA GLY A 53 -2.47 9.85 10.15
C GLY A 53 -2.20 8.97 8.93
N VAL A 54 -2.02 7.66 9.15
CA VAL A 54 -1.71 6.72 8.05
C VAL A 54 -2.87 6.64 7.05
N TRP A 55 -4.12 6.53 7.52
CA TRP A 55 -5.27 6.45 6.64
C TRP A 55 -5.46 7.73 5.82
N THR A 56 -5.31 8.90 6.45
CA THR A 56 -5.44 10.20 5.77
C THR A 56 -4.41 10.34 4.65
N THR A 57 -3.14 10.00 4.93
CA THR A 57 -2.08 10.03 3.92
C THR A 57 -2.34 9.02 2.81
N LEU A 58 -2.69 7.77 3.15
CA LEU A 58 -2.96 6.74 2.16
C LEU A 58 -4.13 7.11 1.26
N LYS A 59 -5.23 7.62 1.82
CA LYS A 59 -6.40 8.05 1.04
C LYS A 59 -6.04 9.19 0.08
N SER A 60 -5.29 10.18 0.55
CA SER A 60 -4.88 11.34 -0.27
C SER A 60 -3.97 10.95 -1.45
N LEU A 61 -3.13 9.92 -1.29
CA LEU A 61 -2.17 9.48 -2.31
C LEU A 61 -2.72 8.38 -3.22
N MET A 62 -3.42 7.39 -2.66
CA MET A 62 -3.89 6.21 -3.38
C MET A 62 -5.32 6.34 -3.90
N HIS A 63 -6.12 7.22 -3.30
CA HIS A 63 -7.52 7.49 -3.67
C HIS A 63 -7.80 9.01 -3.75
N PRO A 64 -6.99 9.80 -4.47
CA PRO A 64 -7.15 11.25 -4.56
C PRO A 64 -8.56 11.67 -5.02
N GLU A 65 -9.20 10.85 -5.84
CA GLU A 65 -10.59 11.04 -6.28
C GLU A 65 -11.58 11.08 -5.12
N ALA A 66 -11.36 10.30 -4.05
CA ALA A 66 -12.19 10.31 -2.85
C ALA A 66 -12.05 11.61 -2.04
N GLY A 67 -11.02 12.42 -2.31
CA GLY A 67 -10.81 13.76 -1.78
C GLY A 67 -11.09 14.88 -2.79
N GLY A 68 -11.73 14.58 -3.93
CA GLY A 68 -12.05 15.56 -4.98
C GLY A 68 -10.86 16.01 -5.83
N ARG A 69 -9.70 15.36 -5.72
CA ARG A 69 -8.53 15.65 -6.55
C ARG A 69 -8.56 14.82 -7.82
N LYS A 70 -8.28 15.45 -8.97
CA LYS A 70 -8.07 14.73 -10.22
C LYS A 70 -6.74 13.95 -10.16
N PRO A 71 -6.75 12.61 -10.32
CA PRO A 71 -5.51 11.84 -10.36
C PRO A 71 -4.71 12.11 -11.63
N HIS A 72 -3.39 12.13 -11.51
CA HIS A 72 -2.45 12.17 -12.65
C HIS A 72 -1.98 10.77 -13.07
N LEU A 73 -2.01 9.80 -12.13
CA LEU A 73 -1.76 8.39 -12.38
C LEU A 73 -3.07 7.63 -12.21
N ASP A 74 -3.36 6.65 -13.05
CA ASP A 74 -4.52 5.78 -12.83
C ASP A 74 -4.34 4.90 -11.57
N ALA A 75 -5.43 4.25 -11.13
CA ALA A 75 -5.42 3.45 -9.91
C ALA A 75 -4.48 2.23 -10.01
N ALA A 76 -4.40 1.61 -11.18
CA ALA A 76 -3.55 0.43 -11.41
C ALA A 76 -2.06 0.80 -11.29
N THR A 77 -1.65 1.91 -11.88
CA THR A 77 -0.27 2.42 -11.82
C THR A 77 0.15 2.69 -10.38
N ARG A 78 -0.72 3.31 -9.57
CA ARG A 78 -0.44 3.55 -8.13
C ARG A 78 -0.25 2.23 -7.37
N GLU A 79 -1.10 1.24 -7.62
CA GLU A 79 -1.00 -0.08 -7.00
C GLU A 79 0.24 -0.88 -7.47
N MET A 80 0.65 -0.75 -8.74
CA MET A 80 1.88 -1.36 -9.26
C MET A 80 3.13 -0.77 -8.59
N ILE A 81 3.17 0.56 -8.39
CA ILE A 81 4.24 1.22 -7.63
C ILE A 81 4.27 0.67 -6.19
N ALA A 82 3.11 0.57 -5.55
CA ALA A 82 3.01 0.04 -4.19
C ALA A 82 3.46 -1.43 -4.11
N LEU A 83 3.12 -2.26 -5.09
CA LEU A 83 3.60 -3.64 -5.20
C LEU A 83 5.13 -3.71 -5.38
N ALA A 84 5.69 -2.93 -6.29
CA ALA A 84 7.13 -2.89 -6.55
C ALA A 84 7.92 -2.51 -5.29
N VAL A 85 7.52 -1.42 -4.61
CA VAL A 85 8.14 -0.98 -3.35
C VAL A 85 7.98 -2.03 -2.26
N SER A 86 6.81 -2.65 -2.15
CA SER A 86 6.53 -3.71 -1.17
C SER A 86 7.42 -4.93 -1.37
N ALA A 87 7.64 -5.33 -2.63
CA ALA A 87 8.51 -6.43 -2.99
C ALA A 87 9.97 -6.12 -2.68
N SER A 88 10.46 -4.93 -3.03
CA SER A 88 11.83 -4.48 -2.69
C SER A 88 12.07 -4.42 -1.17
N ASN A 89 11.05 -4.08 -0.38
CA ASN A 89 11.13 -4.03 1.07
C ASN A 89 10.87 -5.38 1.76
N GLY A 90 10.59 -6.45 1.00
CA GLY A 90 10.29 -7.78 1.56
C GLY A 90 9.01 -7.84 2.41
N CYS A 91 8.03 -6.95 2.18
CA CYS A 91 6.80 -6.91 2.97
C CYS A 91 5.77 -7.95 2.46
N ALA A 92 5.74 -9.14 3.06
CA ALA A 92 4.82 -10.21 2.67
C ALA A 92 3.34 -9.80 2.71
N TYR A 93 2.90 -9.09 3.76
CA TYR A 93 1.51 -8.60 3.87
C TYR A 93 1.16 -7.64 2.73
N CYS A 94 2.05 -6.68 2.47
CA CYS A 94 1.85 -5.63 1.47
C CYS A 94 1.84 -6.23 0.06
N VAL A 95 2.78 -7.14 -0.25
CA VAL A 95 2.83 -7.84 -1.54
C VAL A 95 1.51 -8.57 -1.82
N ASN A 96 0.98 -9.31 -0.85
CA ASN A 96 -0.30 -10.01 -1.02
C ASN A 96 -1.47 -9.02 -1.19
N SER A 97 -1.53 -7.97 -0.37
CA SER A 97 -2.60 -6.96 -0.43
C SER A 97 -2.63 -6.23 -1.79
N HIS A 98 -1.49 -5.71 -2.24
CA HIS A 98 -1.41 -4.96 -3.50
C HIS A 98 -1.58 -5.87 -4.72
N THR A 99 -1.09 -7.11 -4.67
CA THR A 99 -1.38 -8.11 -5.72
C THR A 99 -2.88 -8.38 -5.82
N ALA A 100 -3.57 -8.59 -4.69
CA ALA A 100 -5.01 -8.82 -4.68
C ALA A 100 -5.79 -7.61 -5.25
N ALA A 101 -5.37 -6.38 -4.91
CA ALA A 101 -5.96 -5.16 -5.44
C ALA A 101 -5.82 -5.06 -6.97
N LEU A 102 -4.62 -5.33 -7.51
CA LEU A 102 -4.35 -5.35 -8.95
C LEU A 102 -5.16 -6.45 -9.66
N ARG A 103 -5.29 -7.64 -9.05
CA ARG A 103 -6.14 -8.72 -9.58
C ARG A 103 -7.61 -8.32 -9.64
N LYS A 104 -8.14 -7.62 -8.62
CA LYS A 104 -9.51 -7.07 -8.62
C LYS A 104 -9.72 -6.07 -9.77
N GLN A 105 -8.66 -5.35 -10.16
CA GLN A 105 -8.67 -4.42 -11.31
C GLN A 105 -8.47 -5.10 -12.67
N GLY A 106 -8.35 -6.44 -12.72
CA GLY A 106 -8.21 -7.20 -13.95
C GLY A 106 -6.78 -7.33 -14.48
N ILE A 107 -5.77 -6.94 -13.71
CA ILE A 107 -4.36 -7.09 -14.11
C ILE A 107 -3.97 -8.58 -14.16
N SER A 108 -3.34 -8.98 -15.27
CA SER A 108 -2.97 -10.38 -15.53
C SER A 108 -1.79 -10.84 -14.67
N ALA A 109 -1.59 -12.16 -14.58
CA ALA A 109 -0.45 -12.71 -13.84
C ALA A 109 0.88 -12.37 -14.55
N GLU A 110 0.83 -12.32 -15.89
CA GLU A 110 1.93 -11.94 -16.74
C GLU A 110 2.34 -10.48 -16.48
N ALA A 111 1.40 -9.55 -16.43
CA ALA A 111 1.67 -8.14 -16.12
C ALA A 111 2.21 -7.95 -14.70
N LEU A 112 1.71 -8.73 -13.72
CA LEU A 112 2.29 -8.74 -12.37
C LEU A 112 3.74 -9.26 -12.39
N GLY A 113 4.02 -10.28 -13.20
CA GLY A 113 5.37 -10.77 -13.44
C GLY A 113 6.29 -9.70 -14.03
N GLU A 114 5.80 -8.89 -14.97
CA GLU A 114 6.56 -7.77 -15.55
C GLU A 114 6.88 -6.70 -14.49
N VAL A 115 5.92 -6.31 -13.66
CA VAL A 115 6.17 -5.35 -12.56
C VAL A 115 7.26 -5.84 -11.61
N LEU A 116 7.20 -7.12 -11.22
CA LEU A 116 8.18 -7.72 -10.33
C LEU A 116 9.57 -7.89 -10.99
N ALA A 117 9.61 -8.22 -12.28
CA ALA A 117 10.86 -8.29 -13.05
C ALA A 117 11.53 -6.91 -13.17
N ILE A 118 10.76 -5.85 -13.41
CA ILE A 118 11.25 -4.46 -13.44
C ILE A 118 11.81 -4.06 -12.07
N ALA A 119 11.06 -4.33 -10.99
CA ALA A 119 11.52 -4.03 -9.63
C ALA A 119 12.83 -4.78 -9.29
N GLY A 120 12.92 -6.07 -9.65
CA GLY A 120 14.11 -6.88 -9.48
C GLY A 120 15.33 -6.36 -10.26
N LEU A 121 15.14 -5.98 -11.52
CA LEU A 121 16.18 -5.37 -12.36
C LEU A 121 16.74 -4.11 -11.70
N PHE A 122 15.86 -3.18 -11.29
CA PHE A 122 16.31 -1.92 -10.69
C PHE A 122 16.93 -2.10 -9.31
N ASN A 123 16.45 -3.03 -8.48
CA ASN A 123 17.14 -3.35 -7.23
C ASN A 123 18.59 -3.81 -7.48
N MET A 124 18.82 -4.65 -8.50
CA MET A 124 20.16 -5.11 -8.87
C MET A 124 21.03 -3.97 -9.40
N THR A 125 20.53 -3.19 -10.37
CA THR A 125 21.33 -2.13 -10.99
C THR A 125 21.60 -0.98 -10.03
N ASN A 126 20.66 -0.66 -9.14
CA ASN A 126 20.87 0.35 -8.09
C ASN A 126 21.99 -0.07 -7.14
N ALA A 127 22.01 -1.34 -6.71
CA ALA A 127 23.07 -1.86 -5.86
C ALA A 127 24.44 -1.83 -6.54
N LEU A 128 24.51 -2.10 -7.84
CA LEU A 128 25.76 -1.97 -8.60
C LEU A 128 26.21 -0.51 -8.73
N ALA A 129 25.31 0.39 -9.10
CA ALA A 129 25.63 1.81 -9.26
C ALA A 129 26.09 2.44 -7.94
N ASP A 130 25.39 2.15 -6.84
CA ASP A 130 25.78 2.58 -5.50
C ASP A 130 27.09 1.91 -5.08
N GLY A 131 27.25 0.59 -5.25
CA GLY A 131 28.50 -0.10 -4.90
C GLY A 131 29.73 0.41 -5.64
N TYR A 132 29.57 0.86 -6.89
CA TYR A 132 30.62 1.50 -7.69
C TYR A 132 30.75 3.01 -7.44
N GLN A 133 29.86 3.62 -6.66
CA GLN A 133 29.81 5.06 -6.38
C GLN A 133 29.80 5.88 -7.69
N ILE A 134 28.91 5.51 -8.61
CA ILE A 134 28.80 6.16 -9.92
C ILE A 134 28.12 7.53 -9.76
N GLU A 135 28.78 8.59 -10.23
CA GLU A 135 28.22 9.93 -10.32
C GLU A 135 27.29 10.08 -11.55
N PRO A 136 26.15 10.79 -11.45
CA PRO A 136 25.28 11.03 -12.58
C PRO A 136 25.90 12.03 -13.57
N ASP A 137 25.96 11.65 -14.85
CA ASP A 137 26.38 12.51 -15.97
C ASP A 137 25.19 13.01 -16.81
N VAL A 138 23.99 12.49 -16.57
CA VAL A 138 22.73 12.93 -17.16
C VAL A 138 21.84 13.53 -16.07
N LEU A 139 21.57 14.83 -16.17
CA LEU A 139 20.71 15.56 -15.24
C LEU A 139 19.45 16.07 -15.96
N PRO A 140 18.24 15.91 -15.38
CA PRO A 140 17.03 16.44 -15.98
C PRO A 140 17.00 17.97 -15.92
N PRO A 141 16.29 18.63 -16.86
CA PRO A 141 15.94 20.04 -16.73
C PRO A 141 15.07 20.29 -15.49
N LEU A 142 15.12 21.51 -14.94
CA LEU A 142 14.42 21.89 -13.69
C LEU A 142 13.11 22.65 -13.91
N ASP A 143 12.80 22.97 -15.15
CA ASP A 143 11.64 23.75 -15.58
C ASP A 143 10.42 22.89 -15.96
#